data_AF-A0A529N858-F1
#
_entry.id   AF-A0A529N858-F1
#
_cell.length_a   1.000
_cell.length_b   1.000
_cell.length_c   1.000
_cell.angle_alpha   90.00
_cell.angle_beta   90.00
_cell.angle_gamma   90.00
#
_symmetry.space_group_name_H-M   'P 1'
#
loop_
_entity.id
_entity.type
_entity.pdbx_description
1 polymer ?
#
loop_
_entity_poly.entity_id
_entity_poly.type
_entity_poly.pdbx_seq_one_letter_code
_entity_poly.pdbx_strand_id
1 'polypeptide(L)'
;ICEFGAIAEDDLAFTSPGDFLFFDNIQEACQAGFGVYDFSVGDEPYKRLWCDIETQHFEVLVPLTLKGRALALALRQGARTKAIIKNSPLIWKLTKMLRRKAAGQAAPAAEDDN
;
A
#
# COMPACT_ATOMS: atom_id res chain seq x y z
N ILE A 1 -18.54 -0.76 -2.13
CA ILE A 1 -17.18 -0.96 -1.58
C ILE A 1 -17.11 -0.15 -0.30
N CYS A 2 -17.11 -0.82 0.85
CA CYS A 2 -16.96 -0.18 2.16
C CYS A 2 -15.83 -0.93 2.87
N GLU A 3 -14.63 -0.35 2.85
CA GLU A 3 -13.45 -0.90 3.51
C GLU A 3 -13.27 -0.18 4.84
N PHE A 4 -13.13 -0.93 5.92
CA PHE A 4 -12.81 -0.42 7.24
C PHE A 4 -11.47 -1.02 7.64
N GLY A 5 -10.38 -0.26 7.47
CA GLY A 5 -9.03 -0.66 7.87
C GLY A 5 -8.51 0.20 9.01
N ALA A 6 -7.73 -0.38 9.92
CA ALA A 6 -6.95 0.42 10.86
C ALA A 6 -5.80 1.13 10.12
N ILE A 7 -5.61 2.41 10.41
CA ILE A 7 -4.50 3.22 9.86
C ILE A 7 -3.27 3.16 10.79
N ALA A 8 -3.42 2.62 12.01
CA ALA A 8 -2.33 2.43 12.95
C ALA A 8 -1.51 1.18 12.56
N GLU A 9 -0.23 1.38 12.25
CA GLU A 9 0.76 0.31 12.05
C GLU A 9 1.49 0.01 13.37
N ASP A 10 0.76 -0.31 14.43
CA ASP A 10 1.31 -0.73 15.72
C ASP A 10 1.07 -2.23 15.96
N ASP A 11 1.65 -2.75 17.05
CA ASP A 11 1.47 -4.16 17.43
C ASP A 11 0.01 -4.52 17.74
N LEU A 12 -0.93 -3.57 17.75
CA LEU A 12 -2.36 -3.82 17.96
C LEU A 12 -3.17 -3.77 16.66
N ALA A 13 -2.54 -3.47 15.51
CA ALA A 13 -3.21 -3.38 14.21
C ALA A 13 -4.02 -4.64 13.87
N PHE A 14 -3.55 -5.84 14.25
CA PHE A 14 -4.24 -7.11 14.02
C PHE A 14 -5.50 -7.31 14.90
N THR A 15 -5.67 -6.51 15.95
CA THR A 15 -6.86 -6.48 16.80
C THR A 15 -7.87 -5.42 16.37
N SER A 16 -7.59 -4.75 15.24
CA SER A 16 -8.45 -3.72 14.71
C SER A 16 -9.88 -4.24 14.50
N PRO A 17 -10.90 -3.54 15.01
CA PRO A 17 -12.29 -3.83 14.70
C PRO A 17 -12.59 -3.85 13.19
N GLY A 18 -11.80 -3.12 12.38
CA GLY A 18 -11.94 -3.10 10.92
C GLY A 18 -11.67 -4.46 10.26
N ASP A 19 -10.67 -5.20 10.74
CA ASP A 19 -10.34 -6.52 10.20
C ASP A 19 -11.43 -7.56 10.51
N PHE A 20 -12.12 -7.41 11.64
CA PHE A 20 -13.27 -8.24 12.00
C PHE A 20 -14.47 -8.01 11.07
N LEU A 21 -14.72 -6.76 10.65
CA LEU A 21 -15.85 -6.41 9.79
C LEU A 21 -15.80 -7.10 8.41
N PHE A 22 -14.63 -7.57 7.96
CA PHE A 22 -14.55 -8.37 6.73
C PHE A 22 -15.22 -9.73 6.87
N PHE A 23 -15.17 -10.37 8.05
CA PHE A 23 -15.86 -11.64 8.29
C PHE A 23 -17.37 -11.49 8.11
N ASP A 24 -17.95 -10.48 8.76
CA ASP A 24 -19.40 -10.23 8.72
C ASP A 24 -19.85 -9.88 7.29
N ASN A 25 -19.13 -8.99 6.61
CA ASN A 25 -19.46 -8.59 5.24
C ASN A 25 -19.38 -9.76 4.23
N ILE A 26 -18.34 -10.61 4.33
CA ILE A 26 -18.21 -11.79 3.47
C ILE A 26 -19.31 -12.81 3.79
N GLN A 27 -19.62 -13.02 5.07
CA GLN A 27 -20.68 -13.93 5.48
C GLN A 27 -22.05 -13.49 4.94
N GLU A 28 -22.36 -12.19 5.02
CA GLU A 28 -23.58 -11.62 4.45
C GLU A 28 -23.62 -11.82 2.92
N ALA A 29 -22.51 -11.58 2.23
CA ALA A 29 -22.42 -11.79 0.79
C ALA A 29 -22.66 -13.26 0.39
N CYS A 30 -22.11 -14.21 1.17
CA CYS A 30 -22.37 -15.63 0.98
C CYS A 30 -23.84 -15.99 1.21
N GLN A 31 -24.48 -15.44 2.24
CA GLN A 31 -25.91 -15.65 2.52
C GLN A 31 -26.82 -15.06 1.43
N ALA A 32 -26.40 -13.95 0.80
CA ALA A 32 -27.05 -13.35 -0.35
C ALA A 32 -26.81 -14.12 -1.67
N GLY A 33 -25.98 -15.16 -1.66
CA GLY A 33 -25.72 -16.03 -2.82
C GLY A 33 -24.69 -15.50 -3.81
N PHE A 34 -23.85 -14.55 -3.41
CA PHE A 34 -22.74 -14.09 -4.25
C PHE A 34 -21.61 -15.14 -4.30
N GLY A 35 -21.04 -15.35 -5.49
CA GLY A 35 -19.95 -16.32 -5.70
C GLY A 35 -18.54 -15.71 -5.65
N VAL A 36 -18.42 -14.38 -5.65
CA VAL A 36 -17.13 -13.67 -5.63
C VAL A 36 -17.28 -12.41 -4.77
N TYR A 37 -16.31 -12.18 -3.89
CA TYR A 37 -16.20 -10.98 -3.08
C TYR A 37 -14.96 -10.18 -3.52
N ASP A 38 -15.16 -8.95 -4.01
CA ASP A 38 -14.10 -8.11 -4.58
C ASP A 38 -13.66 -7.04 -3.57
N PHE A 39 -12.42 -7.14 -3.11
CA PHE A 39 -11.76 -6.18 -2.23
C PHE A 39 -11.24 -4.93 -2.94
N SER A 40 -11.57 -4.70 -4.22
CA SER A 40 -11.08 -3.57 -5.01
C SER A 40 -9.55 -3.56 -5.18
N VAL A 41 -9.05 -2.57 -5.91
CA VAL A 41 -7.63 -2.39 -6.22
C VAL A 41 -6.83 -2.06 -4.95
N GLY A 42 -5.68 -2.69 -4.80
CA GLY A 42 -4.73 -2.43 -3.72
C GLY A 42 -3.94 -3.68 -3.39
N ASP A 43 -2.73 -3.52 -2.86
CA ASP A 43 -1.87 -4.62 -2.43
C ASP A 43 -1.60 -4.50 -0.93
N GLU A 44 -2.63 -4.80 -0.15
CA GLU A 44 -2.57 -4.76 1.31
C GLU A 44 -2.40 -6.18 1.87
N PRO A 45 -1.64 -6.37 2.96
CA PRO A 45 -1.37 -7.69 3.53
C PRO A 45 -2.64 -8.51 3.83
N TYR A 46 -3.71 -7.86 4.32
CA TYR A 46 -4.96 -8.54 4.62
C TYR A 46 -5.65 -9.10 3.36
N LYS A 47 -5.57 -8.39 2.21
CA LYS A 47 -6.16 -8.88 0.95
C LYS A 47 -5.51 -10.19 0.50
N ARG A 48 -4.21 -10.37 0.78
CA ARG A 48 -3.49 -11.62 0.48
C ARG A 48 -3.89 -12.79 1.38
N LEU A 49 -4.49 -12.53 2.54
CA LEU A 49 -5.01 -13.57 3.43
C LEU A 49 -6.43 -14.01 3.01
N TRP A 50 -7.21 -13.09 2.44
CA TRP A 50 -8.60 -13.31 2.08
C TRP A 50 -8.83 -13.72 0.62
N CYS A 51 -8.11 -13.10 -0.31
CA CYS A 51 -8.29 -13.33 -1.75
C CYS A 51 -7.49 -14.54 -2.21
N ASP A 52 -8.19 -15.50 -2.80
CA ASP A 52 -7.63 -16.65 -3.52
C ASP A 52 -7.46 -16.37 -5.03
N ILE A 53 -8.11 -15.32 -5.55
CA ILE A 53 -8.03 -14.88 -6.94
C ILE A 53 -7.20 -13.59 -7.03
N GLU A 54 -6.13 -13.62 -7.83
CA GLU A 54 -5.31 -12.44 -8.15
C GLU A 54 -5.70 -11.85 -9.52
N THR A 55 -6.15 -10.59 -9.55
CA THR A 55 -6.43 -9.85 -10.79
C THR A 55 -5.37 -8.79 -11.05
N GLN A 56 -4.53 -9.02 -12.06
CA GLN A 56 -3.50 -8.05 -12.45
C GLN A 56 -4.10 -6.88 -13.23
N HIS A 57 -3.88 -5.66 -12.74
CA HIS A 57 -4.35 -4.44 -13.37
C HIS A 57 -3.23 -3.79 -14.19
N PHE A 58 -3.57 -3.37 -15.42
CA PHE A 58 -2.62 -2.74 -16.34
C PHE A 58 -3.14 -1.38 -16.79
N GLU A 59 -2.24 -0.39 -16.83
CA GLU A 59 -2.51 0.88 -17.48
C GLU A 59 -2.12 0.77 -18.97
N VAL A 60 -3.08 1.04 -19.86
CA VAL A 60 -2.89 0.93 -21.32
C VAL A 60 -2.94 2.31 -21.96
N LEU A 61 -1.88 2.68 -22.67
CA LEU A 61 -1.76 3.92 -23.43
C LEU A 61 -1.67 3.60 -24.92
N VAL A 62 -2.64 4.10 -25.71
CA VAL A 62 -2.68 3.90 -27.17
C VAL A 62 -2.38 5.24 -27.88
N PRO A 63 -1.11 5.55 -28.18
CA PRO A 63 -0.76 6.82 -28.79
C PRO A 63 -1.05 6.85 -30.30
N LEU A 64 -1.89 7.78 -30.72
CA LEU A 64 -2.30 7.93 -32.14
C LEU A 64 -1.34 8.82 -32.96
N THR A 65 -0.44 9.56 -32.31
CA THR A 65 0.49 10.50 -32.95
C THR A 65 1.91 10.31 -32.46
N LEU A 66 2.91 10.84 -33.19
CA LEU A 66 4.32 10.81 -32.78
C LEU A 66 4.55 11.55 -31.45
N LYS A 67 3.90 12.69 -31.25
CA LYS A 67 3.93 13.42 -29.97
C LYS A 67 3.32 12.59 -28.85
N GLY A 68 2.21 11.89 -29.13
CA GLY A 68 1.59 10.96 -28.20
C GLY A 68 2.50 9.79 -27.83
N ARG A 69 3.28 9.25 -28.77
CA ARG A 69 4.27 8.19 -28.50
C ARG A 69 5.37 8.68 -27.56
N ALA A 70 5.89 9.88 -27.79
CA ALA A 70 6.89 10.48 -26.91
C ALA A 70 6.33 10.68 -25.48
N LEU A 71 5.10 11.20 -25.35
CA LEU A 71 4.44 11.37 -24.06
C LEU A 71 4.21 10.02 -23.34
N ALA A 72 3.70 9.02 -24.05
CA ALA A 72 3.47 7.68 -23.48
C ALA A 72 4.76 7.05 -22.95
N LEU A 73 5.87 7.22 -23.67
CA LEU A 73 7.19 6.78 -23.18
C LEU A 73 7.59 7.52 -21.90
N ALA A 74 7.44 8.84 -21.86
CA ALA A 74 7.77 9.62 -20.67
C ALA A 74 6.94 9.19 -19.44
N LEU A 75 5.63 9.00 -19.60
CA LEU A 75 4.74 8.52 -18.54
C LEU A 75 5.14 7.12 -18.05
N ARG A 76 5.42 6.20 -18.99
CA ARG A 76 5.84 4.83 -18.65
C ARG A 76 7.15 4.81 -17.88
N GLN A 77 8.12 5.63 -18.26
CA GLN A 77 9.38 5.73 -17.52
C GLN A 77 9.17 6.38 -16.15
N GLY A 78 8.34 7.42 -16.06
CA GLY A 78 7.98 8.03 -14.79
C GLY A 78 7.32 7.05 -13.81
N ALA A 79 6.37 6.24 -14.29
CA ALA A 79 5.72 5.19 -13.50
C ALA A 79 6.72 4.14 -13.01
N ARG A 80 7.61 3.65 -13.88
CA ARG A 80 8.67 2.70 -13.51
C ARG A 80 9.61 3.24 -12.45
N THR A 81 10.08 4.48 -12.63
CA THR A 81 10.96 5.12 -11.66
C THR A 81 10.28 5.26 -10.30
N LYS A 82 9.01 5.69 -10.27
CA LYS A 82 8.21 5.74 -9.03
C LYS A 82 8.09 4.36 -8.38
N ALA A 83 7.81 3.32 -9.16
CA ALA A 83 7.69 1.95 -8.65
C ALA A 83 9.01 1.46 -8.03
N ILE A 84 10.14 1.68 -8.70
CA ILE A 84 11.47 1.33 -8.17
C ILE A 84 11.75 2.08 -6.86
N ILE A 85 11.42 3.37 -6.79
CA ILE A 85 11.63 4.18 -5.58
C ILE A 85 10.77 3.66 -4.43
N LYS A 86 9.48 3.45 -4.67
CA LYS A 86 8.52 3.00 -3.64
C LYS A 86 8.82 1.58 -3.16
N ASN A 87 9.25 0.69 -4.05
CA ASN A 87 9.46 -0.73 -3.75
C ASN A 87 10.91 -1.05 -3.34
N SER A 88 11.79 -0.06 -3.17
CA SER A 88 13.18 -0.29 -2.78
C SER A 88 13.39 -0.04 -1.28
N PRO A 89 13.57 -1.09 -0.47
CA PRO A 89 13.92 -0.94 0.95
C PRO A 89 15.25 -0.20 1.13
N LEU A 90 16.17 -0.30 0.17
CA LEU A 90 17.47 0.35 0.21
C LEU A 90 17.33 1.87 0.09
N ILE A 91 16.48 2.36 -0.81
CA ILE A 91 16.21 3.80 -0.95
C ILE A 91 15.63 4.33 0.36
N TRP A 92 14.66 3.64 0.95
CA TRP A 92 14.09 4.05 2.23
C TRP A 92 15.09 4.03 3.39
N LYS A 93 15.96 3.00 3.45
CA LYS A 93 17.06 2.94 4.43
C LYS A 93 18.02 4.11 4.26
N LEU A 94 18.43 4.42 3.02
CA LEU A 94 19.30 5.55 2.71
C LEU A 94 18.65 6.87 3.09
N THR A 95 17.37 7.08 2.73
CA THR A 95 16.61 8.28 3.11
C THR A 95 16.51 8.41 4.63
N LYS A 96 16.21 7.33 5.36
CA LYS A 96 16.19 7.33 6.83
C LYS A 96 17.56 7.65 7.44
N MET A 97 18.65 7.12 6.89
CA MET A 97 20.01 7.41 7.34
C MET A 97 20.39 8.87 7.10
N LEU A 98 20.10 9.40 5.91
CA LEU A 98 20.33 10.80 5.57
C LEU A 98 19.49 11.72 6.46
N ARG A 99 18.21 11.37 6.70
CA ARG A 99 17.33 12.10 7.62
C ARG A 99 17.87 12.11 9.06
N ARG A 100 18.38 10.97 9.55
CA ARG A 100 19.01 10.88 10.88
C ARG A 100 20.27 11.72 10.99
N LYS A 101 21.10 11.75 9.93
CA LYS A 101 22.30 12.59 9.89
C LYS A 101 21.98 14.08 9.79
N ALA A 102 20.92 14.44 9.06
CA ALA A 102 20.46 15.82 8.92
C ALA A 102 19.73 16.35 10.17
N ALA A 103 19.09 15.47 10.94
CA ALA A 103 18.39 15.84 12.17
C ALA A 103 19.33 16.16 13.35
N GLY A 104 20.66 15.96 13.21
CA GLY A 104 21.61 16.13 14.30
C GLY A 104 21.39 15.12 15.43
N GLN A 105 22.43 14.84 16.22
CA GLN A 105 22.26 14.04 17.42
C GLN A 105 21.32 14.79 18.38
N ALA A 106 20.11 14.27 18.62
CA ALA A 106 19.35 14.66 19.78
C ALA A 106 20.16 14.22 21.02
N ALA A 107 20.44 15.17 21.91
CA ALA A 107 21.18 14.94 23.15
C ALA A 107 20.54 13.83 23.99
N PRO A 108 21.33 13.03 24.73
CA PRO A 108 20.77 12.04 25.65
C PRO A 108 19.90 12.76 26.68
N ALA A 109 18.64 12.32 26.82
CA ALA A 109 17.78 12.76 27.90
C ALA A 109 18.44 12.32 29.22
N ALA A 110 18.67 13.28 30.11
CA ALA A 110 19.18 13.05 31.44
C ALA A 110 18.27 12.08 32.20
N GLU A 111 18.89 11.11 32.87
CA GLU A 111 18.29 10.36 33.97
C GLU A 111 17.85 11.37 35.04
N ASP A 112 16.55 11.45 35.32
CA ASP A 112 16.02 12.02 36.55
C ASP A 112 15.57 10.86 37.44
N ASP A 113 16.40 10.61 38.44
CA ASP A 113 16.11 9.87 39.67
C ASP A 113 14.94 10.55 40.41
N ASN A 114 13.85 9.81 40.65
CA ASN A 114 13.07 9.82 41.91
C ASN A 114 12.02 8.70 41.94
#